data_AF-A0A851QIV6-F1
#
_entry.id   AF-A0A851QIV6-F1
#
_cell.length_a   1.000
_cell.length_b   1.000
_cell.length_c   1.000
_cell.angle_alpha   90.00
_cell.angle_beta   90.00
_cell.angle_gamma   90.00
#
_symmetry.space_group_name_H-M   'P 1'
#
loop_
_entity.id
_entity.type
_entity.pdbx_description
1 polymer ?
#
loop_
_entity_poly.entity_id
_entity_poly.type
_entity_poly.pdbx_seq_one_letter_code
_entity_poly.pdbx_strand_id
1 'polypeptide(L)'
;NQDDYQLVRKLGRGKYSEVFEAINITNNEKVVVKILKPVKKKKIKREIKILENLRGGPNIISLLDIVKDPVQLYQTLSDFDIRFYMYEILKALDYCHSMGVMHRDVKPHNVMIDHEHRKV
;
A
#
# COMPACT_ATOMS: atom_id res chain seq x y z
N ASN A 1 -9.06 0.86 -17.02
CA ASN A 1 -9.88 -0.36 -17.15
C ASN A 1 -9.13 -1.56 -16.57
N GLN A 2 -9.79 -2.59 -16.05
CA GLN A 2 -9.06 -3.76 -15.48
C GLN A 2 -8.20 -4.46 -16.54
N ASP A 3 -8.65 -4.43 -17.79
CA ASP A 3 -7.95 -5.03 -18.94
C ASP A 3 -6.62 -4.33 -19.25
N ASP A 4 -6.38 -3.15 -18.67
CA ASP A 4 -5.13 -2.41 -18.80
C ASP A 4 -4.01 -3.01 -17.92
N TYR A 5 -4.31 -3.99 -17.07
CA TYR A 5 -3.36 -4.56 -16.13
C TYR A 5 -3.20 -6.08 -16.31
N GLN A 6 -2.00 -6.50 -16.67
CA GLN A 6 -1.65 -7.90 -16.77
C GLN A 6 -1.02 -8.39 -15.46
N LEU A 7 -1.68 -9.33 -14.77
CA LEU A 7 -1.13 -9.96 -13.56
C LEU A 7 0.08 -10.83 -13.91
N VAL A 8 1.17 -10.65 -13.16
CA VAL A 8 2.44 -11.37 -13.34
C VAL A 8 2.56 -12.51 -12.33
N ARG A 9 2.53 -12.21 -11.03
CA ARG A 9 2.66 -13.22 -9.97
C ARG A 9 1.95 -12.81 -8.69
N LYS A 10 1.55 -13.78 -7.87
CA LYS A 10 0.98 -13.52 -6.55
C LYS A 10 2.06 -13.14 -5.54
N LEU A 11 1.75 -12.18 -4.69
CA LEU A 11 2.67 -11.61 -3.70
C LEU A 11 2.21 -11.84 -2.27
N GLY A 12 0.90 -11.90 -2.05
CA GLY A 12 0.36 -12.04 -0.71
C GLY A 12 -1.11 -12.42 -0.66
N ARG A 13 -1.54 -12.89 0.51
CA ARG A 13 -2.93 -13.20 0.83
C ARG A 13 -3.25 -12.67 2.22
N GLY A 14 -4.20 -11.74 2.29
CA GLY A 14 -4.76 -11.24 3.54
C GLY A 14 -6.10 -11.89 3.86
N LYS A 15 -6.62 -11.59 5.07
CA LYS A 15 -7.98 -11.98 5.48
C LYS A 15 -9.03 -11.47 4.48
N TYR A 16 -8.87 -10.22 4.03
CA TYR A 16 -9.85 -9.50 3.21
C TYR A 16 -9.41 -9.26 1.76
N SER A 17 -8.22 -9.70 1.34
CA SER A 17 -7.71 -9.44 0.00
C SER A 17 -6.65 -10.44 -0.46
N GLU A 18 -6.31 -10.40 -1.75
CA GLU A 18 -5.15 -11.07 -2.36
C GLU A 18 -4.32 -10.01 -3.10
N VAL A 19 -3.00 -10.15 -3.17
CA VAL A 19 -2.09 -9.13 -3.74
C VAL A 19 -1.20 -9.77 -4.81
N PHE A 20 -0.97 -9.08 -5.93
CA PHE A 20 -0.30 -9.57 -7.15
C PHE A 20 0.62 -8.51 -7.75
N GLU A 21 1.76 -8.87 -8.32
CA GLU A 21 2.55 -7.99 -9.18
C GLU A 21 1.87 -7.94 -10.54
N ALA A 22 1.82 -6.79 -11.20
CA ALA A 22 1.20 -6.61 -12.50
C ALA A 22 1.97 -5.60 -13.37
N ILE A 23 1.69 -5.60 -14.67
CA ILE A 23 2.20 -4.61 -15.62
C ILE A 23 1.00 -3.85 -16.17
N ASN A 24 1.02 -2.53 -16.10
CA ASN A 24 0.10 -1.69 -16.83
C ASN A 24 0.51 -1.71 -18.31
N ILE A 25 -0.31 -2.29 -19.18
CA ILE A 25 0.04 -2.49 -20.60
C ILE A 25 -0.05 -1.21 -21.43
N THR A 26 -0.68 -0.14 -20.89
CA THR A 26 -0.81 1.14 -21.60
C THR A 26 0.47 1.96 -21.56
N ASN A 27 1.26 1.84 -20.49
CA ASN A 27 2.48 2.60 -20.27
C ASN A 27 3.69 1.74 -19.90
N ASN A 28 3.51 0.41 -19.84
CA ASN A 28 4.49 -0.60 -19.48
C ASN A 28 5.08 -0.45 -18.06
N GLU A 29 4.36 0.21 -17.16
CA GLU A 29 4.80 0.38 -15.78
C GLU A 29 4.50 -0.85 -14.93
N LYS A 30 5.47 -1.26 -14.11
CA LYS A 30 5.22 -2.22 -13.04
C LYS A 30 4.35 -1.57 -11.97
N VAL A 31 3.25 -2.23 -11.68
CA VAL A 31 2.38 -1.89 -10.57
C VAL A 31 2.16 -3.15 -9.75
N VAL A 32 1.44 -3.01 -8.66
CA VAL A 32 0.87 -4.18 -8.00
C VAL A 32 -0.63 -4.15 -8.31
N VAL A 33 -1.35 -5.27 -8.17
CA VAL A 33 -2.84 -5.34 -8.04
C VAL A 33 -3.32 -6.01 -6.70
N LYS A 34 -4.36 -5.52 -5.98
CA LYS A 34 -4.90 -6.06 -4.68
C LYS A 34 -6.40 -6.23 -4.84
N ILE A 35 -6.76 -7.48 -4.80
CA ILE A 35 -8.09 -7.92 -5.12
C ILE A 35 -8.81 -8.05 -3.79
N LEU A 36 -9.73 -7.13 -3.52
CA LEU A 36 -10.60 -7.21 -2.34
C LEU A 36 -11.53 -8.42 -2.45
N LYS A 37 -11.60 -9.22 -1.39
CA LYS A 37 -12.63 -10.25 -1.22
C LYS A 37 -13.98 -9.58 -0.97
N PRO A 38 -15.11 -10.29 -1.16
CA PRO A 38 -16.42 -9.75 -0.86
C PRO A 38 -16.51 -9.22 0.59
N VAL A 39 -16.69 -7.90 0.73
CA VAL A 39 -16.83 -7.20 2.01
C VAL A 39 -17.92 -6.13 1.91
N LYS A 40 -18.45 -5.67 3.04
CA LYS A 40 -19.50 -4.63 3.08
C LYS A 40 -19.03 -3.35 2.37
N LYS A 41 -19.84 -2.79 1.47
CA LYS A 41 -19.55 -1.54 0.73
C LYS A 41 -19.11 -0.38 1.62
N LYS A 42 -19.67 -0.26 2.84
CA LYS A 42 -19.26 0.76 3.82
C LYS A 42 -17.78 0.67 4.21
N LYS A 43 -17.22 -0.55 4.26
CA LYS A 43 -15.80 -0.77 4.58
C LYS A 43 -14.91 -0.29 3.44
N ILE A 44 -15.27 -0.61 2.20
CA ILE A 44 -14.56 -0.18 0.99
C ILE A 44 -14.57 1.34 0.87
N LYS A 45 -15.75 1.98 0.99
CA LYS A 45 -15.88 3.46 0.93
C LYS A 45 -15.04 4.18 1.99
N ARG A 46 -14.96 3.62 3.21
CA ARG A 46 -14.15 4.20 4.28
C ARG A 46 -12.65 4.13 3.95
N GLU A 47 -12.19 3.01 3.40
CA GLU A 47 -10.78 2.81 3.05
C GLU A 47 -10.35 3.77 1.93
N ILE A 48 -11.18 3.90 0.88
CA ILE A 48 -10.99 4.90 -0.19
C ILE A 48 -10.92 6.32 0.38
N LYS A 49 -11.89 6.70 1.22
CA LYS A 49 -11.96 8.08 1.74
C LYS A 49 -10.76 8.45 2.60
N ILE A 50 -10.22 7.49 3.36
CA ILE A 50 -9.00 7.67 4.14
C ILE A 50 -7.80 7.89 3.20
N LEU A 51 -7.64 7.06 2.16
CA LEU A 51 -6.54 7.20 1.20
C LEU A 51 -6.61 8.52 0.41
N GLU A 52 -7.81 8.99 0.03
CA GLU A 52 -8.00 10.30 -0.59
C GLU A 52 -7.57 11.44 0.33
N ASN A 53 -7.95 11.39 1.61
CA ASN A 53 -7.64 12.44 2.57
C ASN A 53 -6.13 12.48 2.92
N LEU A 54 -5.42 11.36 2.79
CA LEU A 54 -4.00 11.24 3.12
C LEU A 54 -3.08 11.31 1.88
N ARG A 55 -3.65 11.48 0.68
CA ARG A 55 -2.91 11.54 -0.58
C ARG A 55 -1.87 12.66 -0.57
N GLY A 56 -0.66 12.35 -1.02
CA GLY A 56 0.47 13.30 -1.01
C GLY A 56 1.14 13.46 0.35
N GLY A 57 0.65 12.79 1.40
CA GLY A 57 1.33 12.69 2.68
C GLY A 57 2.66 11.93 2.58
N PRO A 58 3.67 12.29 3.39
CA PRO A 58 4.95 11.60 3.39
C PRO A 58 4.77 10.12 3.74
N ASN A 59 5.34 9.23 2.94
CA ASN A 59 5.32 7.77 3.12
C ASN A 59 3.90 7.18 3.25
N ILE A 60 2.92 7.86 2.66
CA ILE A 60 1.57 7.33 2.48
C ILE A 60 1.46 6.80 1.04
N ILE A 61 1.03 5.54 0.93
CA ILE A 61 0.79 4.93 -0.38
C ILE A 61 -0.20 5.78 -1.20
N SER A 62 0.23 6.16 -2.40
CA SER A 62 -0.62 6.93 -3.30
C SER A 62 -1.60 5.99 -4.00
N LEU A 63 -2.90 6.26 -3.82
CA LEU A 63 -3.95 5.64 -4.61
C LEU A 63 -3.88 6.22 -6.04
N LEU A 64 -3.33 5.45 -6.97
CA LEU A 64 -3.12 5.86 -8.37
C LEU A 64 -4.43 5.82 -9.18
N ASP A 65 -5.24 4.77 -9.00
CA ASP A 65 -6.58 4.64 -9.58
C ASP A 65 -7.44 3.68 -8.73
N ILE A 66 -8.78 3.83 -8.75
CA ILE A 66 -9.72 2.87 -8.14
C ILE A 66 -10.16 1.89 -9.23
N VAL A 67 -9.28 0.93 -9.47
CA VAL A 67 -9.53 -0.32 -10.16
C VAL A 67 -8.88 -1.37 -9.26
N LYS A 68 -9.65 -2.37 -8.79
CA LYS A 68 -9.27 -3.42 -7.81
C LYS A 68 -7.78 -3.38 -7.36
N ASP A 69 -7.48 -2.55 -6.33
CA ASP A 69 -6.25 -2.14 -5.55
C ASP A 69 -4.83 -2.42 -6.10
N PRO A 70 -3.64 -1.97 -5.53
CA PRO A 70 -2.93 -2.29 -4.20
C PRO A 70 -1.67 -1.44 -3.76
N VAL A 71 -0.75 -1.92 -2.86
CA VAL A 71 0.62 -2.55 -3.15
C VAL A 71 1.15 -3.47 -1.96
N GLN A 72 2.47 -3.81 -1.81
CA GLN A 72 3.20 -5.10 -1.50
C GLN A 72 4.30 -5.10 -0.36
N LEU A 73 4.86 -6.29 0.01
CA LEU A 73 5.65 -6.75 1.20
C LEU A 73 7.24 -6.80 1.16
N TYR A 74 7.84 -7.10 2.33
CA TYR A 74 9.24 -7.00 2.88
C TYR A 74 10.45 -7.85 2.40
N GLN A 75 11.64 -7.35 2.81
CA GLN A 75 12.97 -8.00 2.90
C GLN A 75 13.56 -7.97 4.34
N THR A 76 14.66 -8.70 4.60
CA THR A 76 15.45 -8.70 5.86
C THR A 76 16.38 -7.48 5.96
N LEU A 77 16.44 -6.84 7.13
CA LEU A 77 17.03 -5.50 7.33
C LEU A 77 18.18 -5.49 8.36
N SER A 78 19.17 -4.60 8.18
CA SER A 78 20.20 -4.33 9.20
C SER A 78 19.68 -3.42 10.33
N ASP A 79 20.43 -3.31 11.44
CA ASP A 79 20.04 -2.42 12.56
C ASP A 79 19.89 -0.94 12.14
N PHE A 80 20.75 -0.46 11.24
CA PHE A 80 20.62 0.89 10.69
C PHE A 80 19.34 1.03 9.85
N ASP A 81 19.04 0.03 9.02
CA ASP A 81 17.83 0.03 8.19
C ASP A 81 16.57 -0.01 9.06
N ILE A 82 16.58 -0.77 10.15
CA ILE A 82 15.47 -0.80 11.12
C ILE A 82 15.20 0.60 11.67
N ARG A 83 16.24 1.32 12.13
CA ARG A 83 16.08 2.69 12.65
C ARG A 83 15.56 3.64 11.56
N PHE A 84 16.10 3.53 10.34
CA PHE A 84 15.69 4.34 9.21
C PHE A 84 14.21 4.12 8.87
N TYR A 85 13.79 2.87 8.66
CA TYR A 85 12.40 2.55 8.32
C TYR A 85 11.42 2.82 9.45
N MET A 86 11.84 2.63 10.71
CA MET A 86 11.03 3.04 11.86
C MET A 86 10.77 4.55 11.86
N TYR A 87 11.78 5.37 11.56
CA TYR A 87 11.61 6.81 11.47
C TYR A 87 10.65 7.21 10.33
N GLU A 88 10.77 6.58 9.16
CA GLU A 88 9.88 6.82 8.03
C GLU A 88 8.42 6.41 8.33
N ILE A 89 8.22 5.29 9.06
CA ILE A 89 6.89 4.87 9.56
C ILE A 89 6.33 5.89 10.56
N LEU A 90 7.17 6.42 11.47
CA LEU A 90 6.74 7.42 12.45
C LEU A 90 6.27 8.71 11.78
N LYS A 91 6.91 9.17 10.70
CA LYS A 91 6.43 10.31 9.91
C LYS A 91 5.04 10.08 9.34
N ALA A 92 4.79 8.89 8.77
CA ALA A 92 3.49 8.54 8.22
C ALA A 92 2.40 8.53 9.32
N LEU A 93 2.73 7.98 10.50
CA LEU A 93 1.81 7.95 11.64
C LEU A 93 1.53 9.33 12.21
N ASP A 94 2.56 10.15 12.41
CA ASP A 94 2.42 11.54 12.87
C ASP A 94 1.51 12.34 11.94
N TYR A 95 1.74 12.24 10.63
CA TYR A 95 0.88 12.86 9.61
C TYR A 95 -0.57 12.36 9.70
N CYS A 96 -0.81 11.04 9.70
CA CYS A 96 -2.17 10.49 9.82
C CYS A 96 -2.88 10.94 11.09
N HIS A 97 -2.17 10.96 12.22
CA HIS A 97 -2.72 11.39 13.50
C HIS A 97 -3.05 12.88 13.51
N SER A 98 -2.21 13.73 12.90
CA SER A 98 -2.49 15.16 12.73
C SER A 98 -3.76 15.41 11.89
N MET A 99 -4.09 14.47 10.99
CA MET A 99 -5.32 14.47 10.18
C MET A 99 -6.52 13.83 10.90
N GLY A 100 -6.40 13.49 12.18
CA GLY A 100 -7.45 12.87 12.98
C GLY A 100 -7.73 11.39 12.63
N VAL A 101 -6.80 10.72 11.95
CA VAL A 101 -6.94 9.34 11.49
C VAL A 101 -6.04 8.40 12.26
N MET A 102 -6.63 7.44 12.98
CA MET A 102 -5.89 6.32 13.56
C MET A 102 -5.78 5.15 12.56
N HIS A 103 -4.55 4.71 12.24
CA HIS A 103 -4.31 3.61 11.29
C HIS A 103 -4.93 2.27 11.76
N ARG A 104 -4.79 1.94 13.06
CA ARG A 104 -5.38 0.77 13.76
C ARG A 104 -4.98 -0.63 13.29
N ASP A 105 -4.20 -0.78 12.22
CA ASP A 105 -3.66 -2.08 11.76
C ASP A 105 -2.17 -1.95 11.41
N VAL A 106 -1.40 -1.23 12.23
CA VAL A 106 0.05 -1.10 12.04
C VAL A 106 0.69 -2.44 12.36
N LYS A 107 1.30 -3.04 11.36
CA LYS A 107 2.04 -4.31 11.42
C LYS A 107 2.94 -4.37 10.21
N PRO A 108 3.99 -5.21 10.21
CA PRO A 108 4.88 -5.34 9.07
C PRO A 108 4.08 -5.44 7.77
N HIS A 109 3.28 -6.46 7.53
CA HIS A 109 2.51 -6.65 6.28
C HIS A 109 1.80 -5.43 5.62
N ASN A 110 1.53 -4.33 6.34
CA ASN A 110 0.93 -3.11 5.81
C ASN A 110 1.91 -1.93 5.57
N VAL A 111 3.20 -2.11 5.84
CA VAL A 111 4.25 -1.17 5.40
C VAL A 111 5.03 -1.82 4.27
N MET A 112 5.36 -1.01 3.27
CA MET A 112 6.07 -1.45 2.10
C MET A 112 7.43 -0.78 2.10
N ILE A 113 8.46 -1.53 1.71
CA ILE A 113 9.82 -1.03 1.75
C ILE A 113 10.45 -1.31 0.39
N ASP A 114 10.89 -0.24 -0.28
CA ASP A 114 11.84 -0.34 -1.38
C ASP A 114 13.25 -0.20 -0.78
N HIS A 115 13.90 -1.34 -0.58
CA HIS A 115 15.20 -1.38 0.07
C HIS A 115 16.33 -0.88 -0.82
N GLU A 116 16.22 -1.14 -2.13
CA GLU A 116 17.21 -0.73 -3.13
C GLU A 116 17.30 0.80 -3.23
N HIS A 117 16.15 1.48 -3.14
CA HIS A 117 16.07 2.94 -3.22
C HIS A 117 15.93 3.66 -1.88
N ARG A 118 15.94 2.93 -0.75
CA ARG A 118 15.71 3.46 0.62
C ARG A 118 14.43 4.32 0.73
N LYS A 119 13.31 3.79 0.24
CA LYS A 119 11.99 4.45 0.31
C LYS A 119 10.97 3.61 1.08
N VAL A 120 10.00 4.28 1.69
CA VAL A 120 8.81 3.73 2.35
C VAL A 120 7.56 4.22 1.66
#